data_AF-A0A822GJR2-F1
#
_entry.id   AF-A0A822GJR2-F1
#
_cell.length_a   1.000
_cell.length_b   1.000
_cell.length_c   1.000
_cell.angle_alpha   90.00
_cell.angle_beta   90.00
_cell.angle_gamma   90.00
#
_symmetry.space_group_name_H-M   'P 1'
#
loop_
_entity.id
_entity.type
_entity.pdbx_description
1 polymer ?
#
loop_
_entity_poly.entity_id
_entity_poly.type
_entity_poly.pdbx_seq_one_letter_code
_entity_poly.pdbx_strand_id
1 'polypeptide(L)'
;HFVEYRQELYQQIDQIGQEHDLLRQDLSREENIDSFLVRIDQWEQESIKTIQICAQNARTTFQQLHNQTKNELKISFDKLTQEIRDYRESYDYTEIDYDNNITSAVKLIKVTGPQHSLLSSTKEERLNENNNCTHVQMIVSPSEKFNESFGDIESSTDGLSGRCLSSRWDDSCISGMGCYSSKIYCIRFRIESRTSNCWFFGIITASEKLTSSITERKSACAWWKVGYSIVG
;
A
#
# COMPACT_ATOMS: atom_id res chain seq x y z
N HIS A 1 -27.02 87.73 28.32
CA HIS A 1 -26.69 86.42 28.90
C HIS A 1 -27.81 85.37 28.88
N PHE A 2 -28.91 85.50 29.62
CA PHE A 2 -29.95 84.44 29.65
C PHE A 2 -30.65 84.23 28.29
N VAL A 3 -30.88 85.31 27.54
CA VAL A 3 -31.50 85.26 26.21
C VAL A 3 -30.57 84.64 25.17
N GLU A 4 -29.28 84.99 25.20
CA GLU A 4 -28.24 84.42 24.33
C GLU A 4 -28.08 82.92 24.57
N TYR A 5 -28.04 82.50 25.85
CA TYR A 5 -27.95 81.09 26.21
C TYR A 5 -29.17 80.29 25.69
N ARG A 6 -30.38 80.86 25.78
CA ARG A 6 -31.58 80.24 25.20
C ARG A 6 -31.47 80.10 23.68
N GLN A 7 -30.91 81.09 23.01
CA GLN A 7 -30.76 81.09 21.56
C GLN A 7 -29.71 80.08 21.08
N GLU A 8 -28.59 79.97 21.78
CA GLU A 8 -27.60 78.90 21.56
C GLU A 8 -28.21 77.51 21.77
N LEU A 9 -29.05 77.34 22.80
CA LEU A 9 -29.69 76.06 23.08
C LEU A 9 -30.64 75.63 21.95
N TYR A 10 -31.38 76.58 21.35
CA TYR A 10 -32.22 76.29 20.19
C TYR A 10 -31.38 75.92 18.97
N GLN A 11 -30.24 76.58 18.74
CA GLN A 11 -29.34 76.23 17.63
C GLN A 11 -28.77 74.83 17.79
N GLN A 12 -28.37 74.45 19.00
CA GLN A 12 -27.86 73.10 19.27
C GLN A 12 -28.93 72.02 19.06
N ILE A 13 -30.18 72.28 19.49
CA ILE A 13 -31.29 71.33 19.27
C ILE A 13 -31.59 71.18 17.79
N ASP A 14 -31.58 72.28 17.02
CA ASP A 14 -31.84 72.25 15.58
C ASP A 14 -30.72 71.52 14.83
N GLN A 15 -29.47 71.73 15.25
CA GLN A 15 -28.31 71.00 14.72
C GLN A 15 -28.41 69.49 15.01
N ILE A 16 -28.77 69.11 16.25
CA ILE A 16 -28.97 67.70 16.60
C ILE A 16 -30.12 67.09 15.78
N GLY A 17 -31.18 67.84 15.53
CA GLY A 17 -32.29 67.40 14.67
C GLY A 17 -31.83 67.13 13.24
N GLN A 18 -31.04 68.04 12.65
CA GLN A 18 -30.49 67.87 11.30
C GLN A 18 -29.51 66.70 11.21
N GLU A 19 -28.62 66.55 12.20
CA GLU A 19 -27.68 65.42 12.26
C GLU A 19 -28.41 64.08 12.43
N HIS A 20 -29.48 64.05 13.23
CA HIS A 20 -30.32 62.87 13.39
C HIS A 20 -31.04 62.49 12.09
N ASP A 21 -31.57 63.46 11.34
CA ASP A 21 -32.27 63.21 10.09
C ASP A 21 -31.31 62.74 8.98
N LEU A 22 -30.09 63.28 8.93
CA LEU A 22 -29.02 62.79 8.05
C LEU A 22 -28.61 61.36 8.39
N LEU A 23 -28.39 61.06 9.68
CA LEU A 23 -28.06 59.71 10.13
C LEU A 23 -29.18 58.72 9.79
N ARG A 24 -30.43 59.13 9.96
CA ARG A 24 -31.59 58.30 9.59
C ARG A 24 -31.64 58.06 8.08
N GLN A 25 -31.36 59.07 7.28
CA GLN A 25 -31.32 58.93 5.81
C GLN A 25 -30.20 57.99 5.37
N ASP A 26 -29.01 58.09 5.97
CA ASP A 26 -27.87 57.21 5.67
C ASP A 26 -28.13 55.76 6.11
N LEU A 27 -28.74 55.55 7.28
CA LEU A 27 -29.14 54.21 7.75
C LEU A 27 -30.28 53.60 6.91
N SER A 28 -31.14 54.43 6.33
CA SER A 28 -32.22 54.00 5.44
C SER A 28 -31.73 53.69 4.02
N ARG A 29 -30.48 54.07 3.71
CA ARG A 29 -29.84 53.79 2.44
C ARG A 29 -29.27 52.37 2.48
N GLU A 30 -30.16 51.38 2.33
CA GLU A 30 -29.81 49.96 2.11
C GLU A 30 -29.12 49.77 0.74
N GLU A 31 -27.97 50.42 0.53
CA GLU A 31 -27.22 50.24 -0.70
C GLU A 31 -26.31 49.00 -0.55
N ASN A 32 -26.59 47.99 -1.38
CA ASN A 32 -25.80 46.81 -1.73
C ASN A 32 -25.97 45.48 -0.97
N ILE A 33 -26.78 45.36 0.09
CA ILE A 33 -26.96 44.05 0.75
C ILE A 33 -27.52 43.01 -0.24
N ASP A 34 -28.53 43.37 -1.01
CA ASP A 34 -29.13 42.50 -2.04
C ASP A 34 -28.14 42.10 -3.14
N SER A 35 -27.24 43.02 -3.52
CA SER A 35 -26.20 42.76 -4.54
C SER A 35 -25.17 41.73 -4.05
N PHE A 36 -24.78 41.81 -2.77
CA PHE A 36 -23.89 40.81 -2.18
C PHE A 36 -24.55 39.45 -2.01
N LEU A 37 -25.83 39.41 -1.62
CA LEU A 37 -26.57 38.14 -1.48
C LEU A 37 -26.68 37.40 -2.83
N VAL A 38 -27.06 38.10 -3.91
CA VAL A 38 -27.12 37.51 -5.26
C VAL A 38 -25.76 36.94 -5.68
N ARG A 39 -24.66 37.62 -5.33
CA ARG A 39 -23.31 37.17 -5.67
C ARG A 39 -22.87 35.94 -4.86
N ILE A 40 -23.27 35.87 -3.59
CA ILE A 40 -23.05 34.69 -2.75
C ILE A 40 -23.82 33.49 -3.31
N ASP A 41 -25.09 33.67 -3.67
CA ASP A 41 -25.90 32.62 -4.30
C ASP A 41 -25.27 32.11 -5.60
N GLN A 42 -24.75 33.03 -6.43
CA GLN A 42 -24.05 32.65 -7.65
C GLN A 42 -22.82 31.79 -7.37
N TRP A 43 -21.98 32.19 -6.40
CA TRP A 43 -20.80 31.42 -6.02
C TRP A 43 -21.15 30.05 -5.46
N GLU A 44 -22.23 29.96 -4.67
CA GLU A 44 -22.73 28.68 -4.17
C GLU A 44 -23.12 27.75 -5.33
N GLN A 45 -23.90 28.24 -6.29
CA GLN A 45 -24.32 27.45 -7.45
C GLN A 45 -23.13 27.00 -8.32
N GLU A 46 -22.17 27.88 -8.57
CA GLU A 46 -20.95 27.56 -9.32
C GLU A 46 -20.09 26.51 -8.60
N SER A 47 -19.96 26.63 -7.28
CA SER A 47 -19.23 25.67 -6.44
C SER A 47 -19.89 24.28 -6.46
N ILE A 48 -21.22 24.23 -6.25
CA ILE A 48 -21.99 22.98 -6.31
C ILE A 48 -21.81 22.30 -7.67
N LYS A 49 -21.94 23.07 -8.76
CA LYS A 49 -21.77 22.55 -10.12
C LYS A 49 -20.36 21.99 -10.34
N THR A 50 -19.33 22.68 -9.86
CA THR A 50 -17.93 22.25 -9.99
C THR A 50 -17.68 20.94 -9.23
N ILE A 51 -18.19 20.84 -8.00
CA ILE A 51 -18.10 19.61 -7.18
C ILE A 51 -18.79 18.45 -7.89
N GLN A 52 -19.98 18.68 -8.45
CA GLN A 52 -20.73 17.65 -9.19
C GLN A 52 -19.98 17.15 -10.42
N ILE A 53 -19.40 18.05 -11.23
CA ILE A 53 -18.60 17.68 -12.40
C ILE A 53 -17.38 16.85 -11.97
N CYS A 54 -16.65 17.31 -10.96
CA CYS A 54 -15.48 16.60 -10.45
C CYS A 54 -15.85 15.19 -9.95
N ALA A 55 -16.93 15.07 -9.17
CA ALA A 55 -17.42 13.78 -8.68
C ALA A 55 -17.85 12.87 -9.84
N GLN A 56 -18.49 13.40 -10.87
CA GLN A 56 -18.91 12.62 -12.04
C GLN A 56 -17.72 12.13 -12.86
N ASN A 57 -16.70 12.97 -13.04
CA ASN A 57 -15.46 12.58 -13.68
C ASN A 57 -14.77 11.47 -12.90
N ALA A 58 -14.64 11.62 -11.57
CA ALA A 58 -14.04 10.61 -10.71
C ALA A 58 -14.76 9.26 -10.79
N ARG A 59 -16.11 9.27 -10.76
CA ARG A 59 -16.93 8.04 -10.93
C ARG A 59 -16.67 7.39 -12.29
N THR A 60 -16.62 8.18 -13.35
CA THR A 60 -16.43 7.68 -14.72
C THR A 60 -15.03 7.06 -14.88
N THR A 61 -13.99 7.76 -14.42
CA THR A 61 -12.61 7.25 -14.43
C THR A 61 -12.47 5.96 -13.62
N PHE A 62 -13.09 5.92 -12.43
CA PHE A 62 -13.09 4.71 -11.61
C PHE A 62 -13.76 3.52 -12.31
N GLN A 63 -14.93 3.74 -12.93
CA GLN A 63 -15.63 2.68 -13.68
C GLN A 63 -14.82 2.19 -14.87
N GLN A 64 -14.16 3.08 -15.60
CA GLN A 64 -13.28 2.71 -16.71
C GLN A 64 -12.13 1.84 -16.24
N LEU A 65 -11.41 2.27 -15.19
CA LEU A 65 -10.29 1.51 -14.64
C LEU A 65 -10.76 0.15 -14.11
N HIS A 66 -11.86 0.12 -13.38
CA HIS A 66 -12.42 -1.13 -12.85
C HIS A 66 -12.76 -2.13 -13.97
N ASN A 67 -13.41 -1.66 -15.03
CA ASN A 67 -13.76 -2.51 -16.18
C ASN A 67 -12.51 -2.97 -16.94
N GLN A 68 -11.51 -2.10 -17.09
CA GLN A 68 -10.23 -2.46 -17.72
C GLN A 68 -9.54 -3.58 -16.92
N THR A 69 -9.32 -3.39 -15.62
CA THR A 69 -8.67 -4.39 -14.77
C THR A 69 -9.44 -5.70 -14.74
N LYS A 70 -10.77 -5.65 -14.68
CA LYS A 70 -11.62 -6.84 -14.76
C LYS A 70 -11.41 -7.60 -16.07
N ASN A 71 -11.34 -6.89 -17.21
CA ASN A 71 -11.12 -7.50 -18.51
C ASN A 71 -9.72 -8.10 -18.64
N GLU A 72 -8.69 -7.39 -18.17
CA GLU A 72 -7.31 -7.88 -18.14
C GLU A 72 -7.20 -9.18 -17.33
N LEU A 73 -7.76 -9.19 -16.11
CA LEU A 73 -7.79 -10.40 -15.27
C LEU A 73 -8.50 -11.56 -15.96
N LYS A 74 -9.63 -11.30 -16.62
CA LYS A 74 -10.36 -12.32 -17.38
C LYS A 74 -9.48 -12.93 -18.48
N ILE A 75 -8.81 -12.08 -19.27
CA ILE A 75 -7.90 -12.53 -20.33
C ILE A 75 -6.76 -13.37 -19.75
N SER A 76 -6.15 -12.94 -18.65
CA SER A 76 -5.10 -13.71 -17.97
C SER A 76 -5.59 -15.07 -17.48
N PHE A 77 -6.80 -15.13 -16.93
CA PHE A 77 -7.38 -16.39 -16.44
C PHE A 77 -7.73 -17.34 -17.58
N ASP A 78 -8.29 -16.82 -18.67
CA ASP A 78 -8.59 -17.61 -19.88
C ASP A 78 -7.29 -18.16 -20.49
N LYS A 79 -6.22 -17.36 -20.53
CA LYS A 79 -4.89 -17.81 -20.99
C LYS A 79 -4.33 -18.91 -20.10
N LEU A 80 -4.34 -18.73 -18.78
CA LEU A 80 -3.88 -19.75 -17.84
C LEU A 80 -4.67 -21.05 -17.98
N THR A 81 -5.99 -20.93 -18.16
CA THR A 81 -6.87 -22.08 -18.38
C THR A 81 -6.50 -22.82 -19.67
N GLN A 82 -6.17 -22.09 -20.74
CA GLN A 82 -5.71 -22.68 -21.99
C GLN A 82 -4.35 -23.36 -21.81
N GLU A 83 -3.38 -22.70 -21.18
CA GLU A 83 -2.07 -23.30 -20.90
C GLU A 83 -2.21 -24.62 -20.12
N ILE A 84 -3.09 -24.68 -19.10
CA ILE A 84 -3.36 -25.92 -18.35
C ILE A 84 -3.97 -27.02 -19.25
N ARG A 85 -4.85 -26.67 -20.18
CA ARG A 85 -5.42 -27.64 -21.14
C ARG A 85 -4.35 -28.15 -22.09
N ASP A 86 -3.55 -27.24 -22.65
CA ASP A 86 -2.46 -27.59 -23.55
C ASP A 86 -1.46 -28.53 -22.86
N TYR A 87 -1.11 -28.29 -21.59
CA TYR A 87 -0.28 -29.20 -20.80
C TYR A 87 -0.90 -30.59 -20.60
N ARG A 88 -2.23 -30.67 -20.42
CA ARG A 88 -2.92 -31.96 -20.29
C ARG A 88 -2.95 -32.75 -21.59
N GLU A 89 -3.04 -32.04 -22.73
CA GLU A 89 -3.12 -32.66 -24.06
C GLU A 89 -1.74 -32.98 -24.63
N SER A 90 -0.70 -32.22 -24.26
CA SER A 90 0.68 -32.44 -24.73
C SER A 90 1.42 -33.57 -24.01
N TYR A 91 0.97 -33.93 -22.80
CA TYR A 91 1.51 -35.08 -22.08
C TYR A 91 0.78 -36.35 -22.53
N ASP A 92 1.45 -37.13 -23.37
CA ASP A 92 1.20 -38.56 -23.53
C ASP A 92 1.34 -39.17 -22.13
N TYR A 93 0.22 -39.47 -21.46
CA TYR A 93 0.23 -40.09 -20.14
C TYR A 93 0.86 -41.48 -20.27
N THR A 94 2.17 -41.56 -20.07
CA THR A 94 2.79 -42.78 -19.56
C THR A 94 2.42 -42.83 -18.09
N GLU A 95 1.33 -43.54 -17.81
CA GLU A 95 1.02 -44.04 -16.47
C GLU A 95 2.26 -44.77 -15.96
N ILE A 96 3.03 -44.10 -15.09
CA ILE A 96 4.11 -44.77 -14.37
C ILE A 96 3.42 -45.61 -13.32
N ASP A 97 3.21 -46.88 -13.65
CA ASP A 97 2.81 -47.90 -12.70
C ASP A 97 3.88 -47.94 -11.59
N TYR A 98 3.51 -47.43 -10.42
CA TYR A 98 4.41 -47.34 -9.28
C TYR A 98 4.54 -48.72 -8.66
N ASP A 99 5.50 -49.49 -9.17
CA ASP A 99 5.93 -50.71 -8.50
C ASP A 99 6.51 -50.34 -7.12
N ASN A 100 6.05 -51.07 -6.10
CA ASN A 100 6.16 -50.77 -4.67
C ASN A 100 7.61 -50.71 -4.14
N ASN A 101 8.32 -49.58 -4.30
CA ASN A 101 9.44 -49.25 -3.43
C ASN A 101 9.90 -47.80 -3.55
N ILE A 102 9.31 -46.87 -2.78
CA ILE A 102 9.82 -45.49 -2.74
C ILE A 102 10.14 -45.09 -1.31
N THR A 103 11.45 -45.03 -1.07
CA THR A 103 12.07 -44.28 0.01
C THR A 103 11.76 -42.79 -0.22
N SER A 104 11.10 -42.14 0.74
CA SER A 104 10.60 -40.77 0.66
C SER A 104 11.64 -39.76 0.17
N ALA A 105 11.50 -39.33 -1.09
CA ALA A 105 12.20 -38.18 -1.64
C ALA A 105 11.20 -37.34 -2.45
N VAL A 106 10.58 -36.37 -1.78
CA VAL A 106 9.70 -35.38 -2.43
C VAL A 106 10.56 -34.46 -3.29
N LYS A 107 10.46 -34.58 -4.62
CA LYS A 107 11.00 -33.58 -5.57
C LYS A 107 9.99 -32.46 -5.76
N LEU A 108 10.34 -31.26 -5.28
CA LEU A 108 9.63 -30.03 -5.61
C LEU A 108 9.89 -29.65 -7.08
N ILE A 109 8.82 -29.62 -7.88
CA ILE A 109 8.86 -29.07 -9.24
C ILE A 109 8.82 -27.54 -9.12
N LYS A 110 9.93 -26.89 -9.47
CA LYS A 110 10.01 -25.43 -9.61
C LYS A 110 9.22 -25.02 -10.84
N VAL A 111 7.99 -24.54 -10.65
CA VAL A 111 7.23 -23.88 -11.72
C VAL A 111 7.85 -22.50 -11.93
N THR A 112 8.82 -22.39 -12.83
CA THR A 112 9.20 -21.11 -13.43
C THR A 112 8.13 -20.74 -14.44
N GLY A 113 7.15 -19.94 -14.01
CA GLY A 113 6.32 -19.21 -14.97
C GLY A 113 7.21 -18.32 -15.87
N PRO A 114 6.75 -17.98 -17.08
CA PRO A 114 7.47 -17.05 -17.94
C PRO A 114 7.70 -15.76 -17.16
N GLN A 115 8.94 -15.27 -17.17
CA GLN A 115 9.26 -13.95 -16.64
C GLN A 115 8.43 -12.92 -17.41
N HIS A 116 7.31 -12.50 -16.85
CA HIS A 116 6.71 -11.25 -17.25
C HIS A 116 7.67 -10.16 -16.78
N SER A 117 8.44 -9.64 -17.73
CA SER A 117 9.08 -8.35 -17.65
C SER A 117 8.01 -7.33 -17.24
N LEU A 118 7.95 -7.04 -15.95
CA LEU A 118 7.18 -5.92 -15.42
C LEU A 118 7.76 -4.66 -16.08
N LEU A 119 6.97 -4.07 -16.97
CA LEU A 119 7.18 -2.73 -17.50
C LEU A 119 7.33 -1.75 -16.33
N SER A 120 8.57 -1.45 -15.94
CA SER A 120 8.90 -0.17 -15.37
C SER A 120 8.92 0.83 -16.53
N SER A 121 7.83 1.58 -16.67
CA SER A 121 7.75 2.76 -17.52
C SER A 121 8.80 3.77 -17.08
N THR A 122 9.91 3.82 -17.80
CA THR A 122 10.67 5.05 -18.04
C THR A 122 11.35 4.88 -19.39
N LYS A 123 11.05 5.79 -20.31
CA LYS A 123 11.63 5.86 -21.65
C LYS A 123 13.15 5.88 -21.55
N GLU A 124 13.83 4.95 -22.21
CA GLU A 124 15.11 5.23 -22.87
C GLU A 124 15.49 4.11 -23.85
N GLU A 125 16.38 4.48 -24.76
CA GLU A 125 16.49 4.03 -26.13
C GLU A 125 16.95 2.58 -26.34
N ARG A 126 16.50 2.05 -27.47
CA ARG A 126 16.84 0.71 -28.00
C ARG A 126 18.32 0.63 -28.34
N LEU A 127 19.01 -0.40 -27.81
CA LEU A 127 20.02 -1.12 -28.57
C LEU A 127 19.90 -2.63 -28.30
N ASN A 128 20.02 -3.38 -29.41
CA ASN A 128 20.04 -4.84 -29.52
C ASN A 128 21.05 -5.49 -28.59
N GLU A 129 20.72 -6.65 -28.03
CA GLU A 129 21.73 -7.68 -27.80
C GLU A 129 21.16 -9.10 -27.69
N ASN A 130 21.97 -10.04 -28.19
CA ASN A 130 21.65 -11.42 -28.52
C ASN A 130 21.57 -12.33 -27.28
N ASN A 131 20.67 -13.31 -27.36
CA ASN A 131 20.48 -14.37 -26.37
C ASN A 131 21.68 -15.32 -26.30
N ASN A 132 22.39 -15.31 -25.18
CA ASN A 132 23.13 -16.47 -24.66
C ASN A 132 22.76 -16.65 -23.19
N CYS A 133 22.10 -17.75 -22.88
CA CYS A 133 21.72 -18.15 -21.53
C CYS A 133 22.95 -18.70 -20.80
N THR A 134 23.74 -17.79 -20.21
CA THR A 134 24.82 -18.13 -19.29
C THR A 134 24.23 -18.48 -17.93
N HIS A 135 24.72 -19.58 -17.36
CA HIS A 135 24.44 -20.04 -16.00
C HIS A 135 24.58 -18.87 -15.01
N VAL A 136 23.45 -18.31 -14.57
CA VAL A 136 23.42 -17.21 -13.61
C VAL A 136 23.95 -17.73 -12.28
N GLN A 137 25.18 -17.39 -11.93
CA GLN A 137 25.61 -17.44 -10.53
C GLN A 137 24.68 -16.49 -9.78
N MET A 138 23.91 -17.04 -8.85
CA MET A 138 23.08 -16.26 -7.94
C MET A 138 24.05 -15.42 -7.11
N ILE A 139 24.26 -14.16 -7.51
CA ILE A 139 25.01 -13.20 -6.71
C ILE A 139 24.13 -12.94 -5.49
N VAL A 140 24.48 -13.61 -4.39
CA VAL A 140 23.85 -13.40 -3.08
C VAL A 140 24.10 -11.96 -2.70
N SER A 141 23.03 -11.17 -2.70
CA SER A 141 23.13 -9.77 -2.37
C SER A 141 23.45 -9.67 -0.87
N PRO A 142 24.37 -8.80 -0.43
CA PRO A 142 24.73 -8.70 0.99
C PRO A 142 23.52 -8.46 1.91
N SER A 143 22.42 -7.92 1.38
CA SER A 143 21.12 -7.76 2.05
C SER A 143 20.41 -9.06 2.44
N GLU A 144 20.86 -10.22 1.98
CA GLU A 144 20.23 -11.53 2.22
C GLU A 144 20.74 -12.22 3.50
N LYS A 145 21.60 -11.56 4.27
CA LYS A 145 22.14 -12.07 5.54
C LYS A 145 21.25 -11.74 6.72
N PHE A 146 21.20 -12.65 7.68
CA PHE A 146 20.74 -12.40 9.02
C PHE A 146 21.76 -11.53 9.78
N ASN A 147 21.25 -10.55 10.52
CA ASN A 147 22.09 -9.57 11.22
C ASN A 147 21.78 -9.50 12.72
N GLU A 148 20.53 -9.65 13.10
CA GLU A 148 20.11 -9.59 14.51
C GLU A 148 19.46 -10.91 14.90
N SER A 149 19.78 -11.39 16.10
CA SER A 149 19.17 -12.57 16.69
C SER A 149 18.85 -12.28 18.15
N PHE A 150 17.79 -12.90 18.63
CA PHE A 150 17.34 -12.83 20.02
C PHE A 150 16.94 -14.25 20.46
N GLY A 151 17.28 -14.60 21.70
CA GLY A 151 17.03 -15.92 22.26
C GLY A 151 18.13 -16.93 21.93
N ASP A 152 17.79 -18.21 21.99
CA ASP A 152 18.70 -19.34 21.79
C ASP A 152 18.87 -19.64 20.30
N ILE A 153 19.36 -18.66 19.54
CA ILE A 153 19.68 -18.79 18.12
C ILE A 153 21.19 -18.66 17.89
N GLU A 154 21.74 -19.65 17.20
CA GLU A 154 23.09 -19.63 16.69
C GLU A 154 23.07 -19.27 15.19
N SER A 155 23.59 -18.09 14.85
CA SER A 155 23.78 -17.69 13.45
C SER A 155 25.06 -18.30 12.90
N SER A 156 25.03 -18.75 11.65
CA SER A 156 26.23 -19.19 10.95
C SER A 156 27.21 -18.04 10.72
N THR A 157 28.49 -18.37 10.53
CA THR A 157 29.56 -17.38 10.29
C THR A 157 29.37 -16.60 8.99
N ASP A 158 28.69 -17.16 8.00
CA ASP A 158 28.34 -16.48 6.75
C ASP A 158 27.11 -15.57 6.88
N GLY A 159 26.34 -15.70 7.98
CA GLY A 159 25.09 -15.00 8.24
C GLY A 159 23.92 -15.49 7.40
N LEU A 160 24.01 -16.63 6.72
CA LEU A 160 22.97 -17.13 5.80
C LEU A 160 22.05 -18.16 6.44
N SER A 161 22.42 -18.72 7.59
CA SER A 161 21.58 -19.65 8.33
C SER A 161 21.53 -19.30 9.81
N GLY A 162 20.42 -19.66 10.44
CA GLY A 162 20.21 -19.56 11.88
C GLY A 162 19.69 -20.89 12.39
N ARG A 163 20.27 -21.38 13.49
CA ARG A 163 19.85 -22.60 14.16
C ARG A 163 19.30 -22.24 15.52
N CYS A 164 18.02 -22.52 15.74
CA CYS A 164 17.44 -22.46 17.07
C CYS A 164 17.92 -23.68 17.88
N LEU A 165 18.53 -23.43 19.03
CA LEU A 165 19.04 -24.46 19.95
C LEU A 165 18.00 -24.86 20.99
N SER A 166 16.99 -24.03 21.22
CA SER A 166 15.95 -24.30 22.20
C SER A 166 14.97 -25.38 21.74
N SER A 167 14.61 -26.24 22.68
CA SER A 167 13.57 -27.26 22.51
C SER A 167 12.18 -26.75 22.88
N ARG A 168 12.10 -25.54 23.45
CA ARG A 168 10.86 -24.93 23.96
C ARG A 168 10.54 -23.66 23.18
N TRP A 169 9.31 -23.19 23.34
CA TRP A 169 8.91 -21.90 22.80
C TRP A 169 9.48 -20.82 23.71
N ASP A 170 10.51 -20.13 23.24
CA ASP A 170 11.26 -19.12 24.01
C ASP A 170 11.35 -17.78 23.28
N ASP A 171 10.45 -17.55 22.32
CA ASP A 171 10.43 -16.36 21.45
C ASP A 171 11.75 -16.09 20.73
N SER A 172 12.57 -17.13 20.53
CA SER A 172 13.77 -17.05 19.70
C SER A 172 13.42 -16.57 18.31
N CYS A 173 14.07 -15.49 17.86
CA CYS A 173 13.83 -14.89 16.56
C CYS A 173 15.12 -14.36 15.95
N ILE A 174 15.16 -14.35 14.61
CA ILE A 174 16.29 -13.87 13.81
C ILE A 174 15.74 -12.97 12.72
N SER A 175 16.43 -11.86 12.42
CA SER A 175 16.02 -10.90 11.40
C SER A 175 17.10 -10.70 10.33
N GLY A 176 16.63 -10.47 9.10
CA GLY A 176 17.48 -10.13 7.97
C GLY A 176 17.95 -8.67 8.01
N MET A 177 19.01 -8.35 7.27
CA MET A 177 19.54 -6.99 7.15
C MET A 177 18.73 -6.09 6.19
N GLY A 178 17.86 -6.69 5.37
CA GLY A 178 17.07 -5.96 4.38
C GLY A 178 16.06 -5.01 4.99
N CYS A 179 16.16 -3.72 4.64
CA CYS A 179 15.13 -2.71 4.93
C CYS A 179 14.28 -2.47 3.68
N TYR A 180 12.96 -2.43 3.86
CA TYR A 180 11.98 -2.35 2.78
C TYR A 180 11.05 -1.16 3.00
N SER A 181 10.86 -0.32 1.99
CA SER A 181 10.16 0.97 2.18
C SER A 181 8.91 1.19 1.31
N SER A 182 8.76 0.56 0.15
CA SER A 182 7.58 0.85 -0.71
C SER A 182 7.34 -0.07 -1.92
N LYS A 183 7.93 -1.27 -1.99
CA LYS A 183 7.80 -2.16 -3.16
C LYS A 183 7.26 -3.55 -2.79
N ILE A 184 6.88 -4.31 -3.82
CA ILE A 184 6.69 -5.75 -3.71
C ILE A 184 8.07 -6.39 -3.66
N TYR A 185 8.36 -7.11 -2.59
CA TYR A 185 9.63 -7.82 -2.42
C TYR A 185 9.36 -9.33 -2.39
N CYS A 186 10.21 -10.09 -3.08
CA CYS A 186 10.20 -11.55 -3.01
C CYS A 186 11.30 -11.98 -2.04
N ILE A 187 10.91 -12.60 -0.94
CA ILE A 187 11.83 -13.16 0.05
C ILE A 187 11.66 -14.67 0.01
N ARG A 188 12.78 -15.40 -0.04
CA ARG A 188 12.79 -16.87 -0.04
C ARG A 188 13.58 -17.36 1.14
N PHE A 189 12.99 -18.28 1.89
CA PHE A 189 13.66 -18.98 2.97
C PHE A 189 13.78 -20.46 2.60
N ARG A 190 14.90 -21.08 2.98
CA ARG A 190 15.06 -22.53 2.90
C ARG A 190 15.04 -23.10 4.31
N ILE A 191 14.21 -24.11 4.51
CA ILE A 191 14.12 -24.85 5.77
C ILE A 191 14.99 -26.09 5.63
N GLU A 192 16.07 -26.18 6.39
CA GLU A 192 16.99 -27.33 6.31
C GLU A 192 16.57 -28.49 7.22
N SER A 193 16.11 -28.19 8.44
CA SER A 193 15.60 -29.18 9.38
C SER A 193 14.53 -28.57 10.27
N ARG A 194 13.55 -29.37 10.70
CA ARG A 194 12.44 -28.92 11.54
C ARG A 194 12.21 -29.92 12.67
N THR A 195 12.34 -29.45 13.90
CA THR A 195 12.08 -30.23 15.13
C THR A 195 10.76 -29.86 15.80
N SER A 196 10.18 -28.69 15.49
CA SER A 196 8.94 -28.19 16.08
C SER A 196 7.98 -27.61 15.04
N ASN A 197 6.68 -27.61 15.36
CA ASN A 197 5.65 -27.16 14.42
C ASN A 197 5.37 -25.65 14.43
N CYS A 198 6.02 -24.88 15.28
CA CYS A 198 5.53 -23.54 15.65
C CYS A 198 6.48 -22.45 15.17
N TRP A 199 6.60 -22.34 13.85
CA TRP A 199 7.36 -21.26 13.23
C TRP A 199 6.39 -20.19 12.76
N PHE A 200 6.84 -18.94 12.89
CA PHE A 200 6.18 -17.81 12.27
C PHE A 200 7.19 -17.09 11.38
N PHE A 201 6.67 -16.48 10.33
CA PHE A 201 7.43 -15.58 9.47
C PHE A 201 6.73 -14.24 9.56
N GLY A 202 7.48 -13.15 9.54
CA GLY A 202 6.89 -11.83 9.65
C GLY A 202 7.81 -10.71 9.22
N ILE A 203 7.23 -9.52 9.21
CA ILE A 203 7.92 -8.26 9.01
C ILE A 203 7.71 -7.39 10.26
N ILE A 204 8.74 -6.63 10.60
CA ILE A 204 8.72 -5.65 11.68
C ILE A 204 9.21 -4.31 11.14
N THR A 205 8.88 -3.24 11.84
CA THR A 205 9.38 -1.91 11.48
C THR A 205 10.88 -1.83 11.73
N ALA A 206 11.66 -1.35 10.75
CA ALA A 206 13.13 -1.32 10.81
C ALA A 206 13.71 -0.47 11.98
N SER A 207 12.92 0.42 12.56
CA SER A 207 13.32 1.21 13.73
C SER A 207 13.26 0.43 15.05
N GLU A 208 12.70 -0.77 15.04
CA GLU A 208 12.52 -1.58 16.24
C GLU A 208 13.57 -2.67 16.37
N LYS A 209 14.07 -2.86 17.60
CA LYS A 209 15.01 -3.94 17.93
C LYS A 209 14.29 -5.26 18.19
N LEU A 210 14.97 -6.37 17.92
CA LEU A 210 14.47 -7.70 18.24
C LEU A 210 14.44 -7.91 19.77
N THR A 211 13.31 -8.38 20.30
CA THR A 211 13.17 -8.74 21.72
C THR A 211 12.29 -9.97 21.88
N SER A 212 12.19 -10.49 23.11
CA SER A 212 11.12 -11.41 23.49
C SER A 212 9.76 -10.79 23.21
N SER A 213 8.77 -11.62 22.90
CA SER A 213 7.39 -11.19 22.61
C SER A 213 7.23 -10.31 21.36
N ILE A 214 8.05 -10.52 20.32
CA ILE A 214 7.93 -9.80 19.04
C ILE A 214 6.54 -9.95 18.40
N THR A 215 5.89 -11.07 18.67
CA THR A 215 4.54 -11.43 18.23
C THR A 215 3.44 -10.56 18.83
N GLU A 216 3.70 -9.94 19.98
CA GLU A 216 2.73 -9.07 20.68
C GLU A 216 2.85 -7.60 20.26
N ARG A 217 3.85 -7.26 19.43
CA ARG A 217 4.08 -5.87 19.01
C ARG A 217 3.10 -5.43 17.94
N LYS A 218 2.63 -4.18 18.07
CA LYS A 218 1.73 -3.55 17.10
C LYS A 218 2.36 -3.35 15.71
N SER A 219 3.68 -3.28 15.65
CA SER A 219 4.50 -3.09 14.45
C SER A 219 4.81 -4.40 13.72
N ALA A 220 4.48 -5.55 14.32
CA ALA A 220 4.77 -6.86 13.76
C ALA A 220 3.58 -7.36 12.96
N CYS A 221 3.83 -7.69 11.70
CA CYS A 221 2.89 -8.42 10.84
C CYS A 221 3.47 -9.80 10.59
N ALA A 222 2.84 -10.83 11.14
CA ALA A 222 3.33 -12.20 11.06
C ALA A 222 2.27 -13.19 10.54
N TRP A 223 2.76 -14.28 9.96
CA TRP A 223 1.97 -15.40 9.46
C TRP A 223 2.34 -16.66 10.24
N TRP A 224 1.32 -17.28 10.82
CA TRP A 224 1.39 -18.56 11.53
C TRP A 224 0.98 -19.69 10.58
N LYS A 225 1.47 -20.91 10.81
CA LYS A 225 1.12 -22.11 10.03
C LYS A 225 1.51 -22.03 8.54
N VAL A 226 2.80 -22.18 8.25
CA VAL A 226 3.28 -22.54 6.88
C VAL A 226 3.06 -24.04 6.59
N GLY A 227 1.99 -24.62 7.15
CA GLY A 227 1.72 -26.04 7.14
C GLY A 227 0.41 -26.34 6.45
N TYR A 228 0.46 -26.52 5.13
CA TYR A 228 -0.12 -27.75 4.61
C TYR A 228 0.97 -28.81 4.82
N SER A 229 0.68 -29.81 5.65
CA SER A 229 1.49 -31.02 5.70
C SER A 229 1.34 -31.71 4.35
N ILE A 230 2.27 -31.50 3.42
CA ILE A 230 2.54 -32.53 2.42
C ILE A 230 3.37 -33.56 3.18
N VAL A 231 2.67 -34.46 3.86
CA VAL A 231 3.26 -35.71 4.30
C VAL A 231 3.54 -36.49 3.03
N GLY A 232 4.82 -36.74 2.77
CA GLY A 232 5.34 -37.65 1.76
C GLY A 232 6.66 -38.21 2.26
#